data_AF-A0A2H0PG94-F1
#
_entry.id   AF-A0A2H0PG94-F1
#
_cell.length_a   1.000
_cell.length_b   1.000
_cell.length_c   1.000
_cell.angle_alpha   90.00
_cell.angle_beta   90.00
_cell.angle_gamma   90.00
#
_symmetry.space_group_name_H-M   'P 1'
#
loop_
_entity.id
_entity.type
_entity.pdbx_description
1 polymer ?
#
loop_
_entity_poly.entity_id
_entity_poly.type
_entity_poly.pdbx_seq_one_letter_code
_entity_poly.pdbx_strand_id
1 'polypeptide(L)'
;MTQSSCDRVGLTPQVIKRYADYANTLLKVHQIPASVIAPNVFSAAVKEVSDHAAEVCAPNSTYTEKAQAVVGYVMAAEAVDTALPLHARYEQYQQNLIRFNALETRTHHALWAGVNRYVTFVTDQFGAVQARDTDPIPAEQTPLLSGLIQKVVDLKRAGKSPVVLFDLDDTLFSPANRQLQIVHEFIEKNPSVLSPSQMAALQVFDTRNQSYDLIVDIQSRLGIADATFLKSFKSYWFGRFFSNLAAVDPAHPGAARYVHALQQAGATVVYLTGRQLTGDKPETKGGMKEGTLESLRRNGFPMPNGKDVQLFMKDRFEMHDVDYKATVVPQIKKFGELVACFDNDPKGNALCRKEWADTTVVRVGRSHASNPTTMKEPDGKERPVTLQDLSPELPNVKWIHDFRMNQTTSTKVDIAPNLYDGIGCL
;
A
#
# COMPACT_ATOMS: atom_id res chain seq x y z
N MET A 1 2.02 26.61 -13.77
CA MET A 1 3.28 25.90 -13.45
C MET A 1 4.44 26.83 -13.76
N THR A 2 5.45 26.96 -12.90
CA THR A 2 6.71 27.64 -13.22
C THR A 2 7.83 26.61 -13.40
N GLN A 3 8.97 26.99 -13.99
CA GLN A 3 10.15 26.10 -14.07
C GLN A 3 10.50 25.52 -12.69
N SER A 4 10.52 26.37 -11.66
CA SER A 4 10.74 25.94 -10.27
C SER A 4 9.67 24.97 -9.75
N SER A 5 8.40 25.11 -10.16
CA SER A 5 7.37 24.13 -9.83
C SER A 5 7.61 22.81 -10.55
N CYS A 6 7.95 22.84 -11.84
CA CYS A 6 8.22 21.63 -12.62
C CYS A 6 9.43 20.86 -12.07
N ASP A 7 10.51 21.55 -11.76
CA ASP A 7 11.72 20.94 -11.20
C ASP A 7 11.42 20.30 -9.84
N ARG A 8 10.62 20.96 -9.00
CA ARG A 8 10.19 20.46 -7.68
C ARG A 8 9.37 19.18 -7.77
N VAL A 9 8.56 19.02 -8.81
CA VAL A 9 7.69 17.83 -9.00
C VAL A 9 8.23 16.85 -10.04
N GLY A 10 9.46 17.03 -10.52
CA GLY A 10 10.08 16.16 -11.51
C GLY A 10 9.38 16.12 -12.88
N LEU A 11 8.65 17.18 -13.26
CA LEU A 11 7.99 17.29 -14.56
C LEU A 11 9.00 17.62 -15.66
N THR A 12 9.78 16.60 -16.05
CA THR A 12 10.66 16.71 -17.22
C THR A 12 9.84 16.75 -18.51
N PRO A 13 10.41 17.24 -19.63
CA PRO A 13 9.74 17.20 -20.93
C PRO A 13 9.29 15.79 -21.31
N GLN A 14 10.07 14.76 -20.96
CA GLN A 14 9.72 13.37 -21.20
C GLN A 14 8.50 12.92 -20.39
N VAL A 15 8.39 13.37 -19.14
CA VAL A 15 7.22 13.07 -18.28
C VAL A 15 5.98 13.76 -18.82
N ILE A 16 6.06 15.06 -19.14
CA ILE A 16 4.95 15.84 -19.72
C ILE A 16 4.47 15.21 -21.02
N LYS A 17 5.40 14.84 -21.90
CA LYS A 17 5.09 14.12 -23.14
C LYS A 17 4.35 12.80 -22.89
N ARG A 18 4.81 12.01 -21.90
CA ARG A 18 4.16 10.74 -21.53
C ARG A 18 2.73 10.94 -21.03
N TYR A 19 2.48 11.97 -20.21
CA TYR A 19 1.14 12.33 -19.75
C TYR A 19 0.22 12.72 -20.92
N ALA A 20 0.73 13.51 -21.87
CA ALA A 20 -0.01 13.88 -23.07
C ALA A 20 -0.33 12.65 -23.95
N ASP A 21 0.67 11.80 -24.22
CA ASP A 21 0.49 10.57 -25.02
C ASP A 21 -0.54 9.62 -24.36
N TYR A 22 -0.54 9.54 -23.03
CA TYR A 22 -1.51 8.77 -22.27
C TYR A 22 -2.91 9.40 -22.28
N ALA A 23 -3.03 10.72 -22.13
CA ALA A 23 -4.30 11.43 -22.31
C ALA A 23 -4.93 11.12 -23.68
N ASN A 24 -4.11 11.09 -24.73
CA ASN A 24 -4.55 10.74 -26.08
C ASN A 24 -5.07 9.30 -26.18
N THR A 25 -4.49 8.39 -25.40
CA THR A 25 -4.97 7.00 -25.32
C THR A 25 -6.32 6.94 -24.62
N LEU A 26 -6.47 7.64 -23.49
CA LEU A 26 -7.73 7.72 -22.75
C LEU A 26 -8.86 8.34 -23.59
N LEU A 27 -8.57 9.34 -24.42
CA LEU A 27 -9.55 9.91 -25.35
C LEU A 27 -10.16 8.90 -26.32
N LYS A 28 -9.32 7.99 -26.83
CA LYS A 28 -9.78 6.93 -27.76
C LYS A 28 -10.68 5.92 -27.07
N VAL A 29 -10.49 5.72 -25.76
CA VAL A 29 -11.24 4.74 -24.96
C VAL A 29 -12.54 5.33 -24.41
N HIS A 30 -12.50 6.56 -23.89
CA HIS A 30 -13.57 7.10 -23.04
C HIS A 30 -14.58 8.04 -23.73
N GLN A 31 -14.48 8.27 -25.05
CA GLN A 31 -15.37 9.14 -25.84
C GLN A 31 -15.93 10.34 -25.05
N ILE A 32 -15.13 11.41 -24.92
CA ILE A 32 -15.59 12.62 -24.22
C ILE A 32 -16.85 13.18 -24.91
N PRO A 33 -17.96 13.41 -24.18
CA PRO A 33 -19.14 14.05 -24.75
C PRO A 33 -18.79 15.43 -25.30
N ALA A 34 -19.16 15.69 -26.56
CA ALA A 34 -18.87 16.95 -27.24
C ALA A 34 -19.45 18.20 -26.53
N SER A 35 -20.44 17.99 -25.64
CA SER A 35 -21.04 19.03 -24.82
C SER A 35 -20.13 19.57 -23.70
N VAL A 36 -19.00 18.90 -23.43
CA VAL A 36 -18.10 19.23 -22.33
C VAL A 36 -16.84 19.92 -22.84
N ILE A 37 -16.17 19.29 -23.80
CA ILE A 37 -15.12 19.89 -24.60
C ILE A 37 -15.17 19.19 -25.96
N ALA A 38 -15.07 19.96 -27.05
CA ALA A 38 -15.10 19.37 -28.36
C ALA A 38 -13.86 18.43 -28.50
N PRO A 39 -14.02 17.14 -28.87
CA PRO A 39 -12.91 16.17 -28.84
C PRO A 39 -11.70 16.61 -29.69
N ASN A 40 -11.94 17.34 -30.77
CA ASN A 40 -10.90 17.94 -31.61
C ASN A 40 -10.11 19.04 -30.89
N VAL A 41 -10.76 19.85 -30.05
CA VAL A 41 -10.11 20.91 -29.26
C VAL A 41 -9.19 20.31 -28.19
N PHE A 42 -9.67 19.31 -27.46
CA PHE A 42 -8.86 18.65 -26.44
C PHE A 42 -7.73 17.81 -27.05
N SER A 43 -7.99 17.09 -28.15
CA SER A 43 -6.95 16.35 -28.88
C SER A 43 -5.85 17.28 -29.43
N ALA A 44 -6.22 18.47 -29.93
CA ALA A 44 -5.26 19.49 -30.34
C ALA A 44 -4.41 19.97 -29.15
N ALA A 45 -5.03 20.25 -28.00
CA ALA A 45 -4.31 20.65 -26.78
C ALA A 45 -3.34 19.56 -26.28
N VAL A 46 -3.76 18.29 -26.30
CA VAL A 46 -2.88 17.15 -25.97
C VAL A 46 -1.69 17.07 -26.92
N LYS A 47 -1.92 17.23 -28.23
CA LYS A 47 -0.85 17.21 -29.23
C LYS A 47 0.14 18.36 -29.01
N GLU A 48 -0.36 19.58 -28.80
CA GLU A 48 0.48 20.75 -28.55
C GLU A 48 1.31 20.61 -27.27
N VAL A 49 0.74 20.07 -26.19
CA VAL A 49 1.49 19.79 -24.95
C VAL A 49 2.56 18.73 -25.16
N SER A 50 2.28 17.71 -25.98
CA SER A 50 3.25 16.65 -26.34
C SER A 50 4.41 17.23 -27.19
N ASP A 51 4.09 18.01 -28.21
CA ASP A 51 5.06 18.60 -29.13
C ASP A 51 5.93 19.67 -28.47
N HIS A 52 5.36 20.45 -27.54
CA HIS A 52 6.03 21.53 -26.83
C HIS A 52 6.34 21.20 -25.37
N ALA A 53 6.50 19.91 -25.03
CA ALA A 53 6.72 19.47 -23.66
C ALA A 53 7.95 20.13 -22.99
N ALA A 54 8.96 20.49 -23.77
CA ALA A 54 10.15 21.22 -23.29
C ALA A 54 9.88 22.67 -22.92
N GLU A 55 8.85 23.28 -23.51
CA GLU A 55 8.48 24.67 -23.32
C GLU A 55 7.43 24.84 -22.23
N VAL A 56 6.72 23.77 -21.83
CA VAL A 56 5.66 23.81 -20.80
C VAL A 56 6.12 24.41 -19.47
N CYS A 57 7.38 24.20 -19.10
CA CYS A 57 7.95 24.69 -17.85
C CYS A 57 8.68 26.03 -17.99
N ALA A 58 8.85 26.52 -19.22
CA ALA A 58 9.53 27.78 -19.47
C ALA A 58 8.78 28.96 -18.82
N PRO A 59 9.50 30.00 -18.37
CA PRO A 59 8.88 31.22 -17.89
C PRO A 59 7.92 31.80 -18.94
N ASN A 60 6.69 32.14 -18.52
CA ASN A 60 5.63 32.68 -19.39
C ASN A 60 5.20 31.74 -20.54
N SER A 61 5.40 30.43 -20.39
CA SER A 61 4.95 29.46 -21.38
C SER A 61 3.44 29.51 -21.58
N THR A 62 3.01 29.73 -22.82
CA THR A 62 1.61 29.66 -23.25
C THR A 62 1.06 28.24 -23.21
N TYR A 63 1.92 27.22 -23.05
CA TYR A 63 1.53 25.81 -22.95
C TYR A 63 1.22 25.35 -21.52
N THR A 64 1.53 26.19 -20.52
CA THR A 64 1.32 25.87 -19.10
C THR A 64 -0.11 25.48 -18.78
N GLU A 65 -1.08 26.30 -19.21
CA GLU A 65 -2.50 26.08 -18.91
C GLU A 65 -3.03 24.84 -19.62
N LYS A 66 -2.59 24.62 -20.86
CA LYS A 66 -2.91 23.40 -21.63
C LYS A 66 -2.36 22.16 -20.96
N ALA A 67 -1.11 22.19 -20.47
CA ALA A 67 -0.50 21.06 -19.77
C ALA A 67 -1.22 20.75 -18.45
N GLN A 68 -1.64 21.79 -17.70
CA GLN A 68 -2.44 21.61 -16.49
C GLN A 68 -3.81 20.98 -16.80
N ALA A 69 -4.46 21.38 -17.90
CA ALA A 69 -5.72 20.78 -18.34
C ALA A 69 -5.55 19.30 -18.77
N VAL A 70 -4.47 18.99 -19.50
CA VAL A 70 -4.15 17.61 -19.93
C VAL A 70 -3.87 16.71 -18.72
N VAL A 71 -3.04 17.17 -17.78
CA VAL A 71 -2.76 16.43 -16.54
C VAL A 71 -4.03 16.29 -15.70
N GLY A 72 -4.82 17.35 -15.54
CA GLY A 72 -6.08 17.32 -14.83
C GLY A 72 -7.09 16.34 -15.43
N TYR A 73 -7.17 16.25 -16.76
CA TYR A 73 -7.99 15.26 -17.45
C TYR A 73 -7.51 13.84 -17.22
N VAL A 74 -6.20 13.58 -17.34
CA VAL A 74 -5.63 12.25 -17.06
C VAL A 74 -5.97 11.84 -15.63
N MET A 75 -5.72 12.71 -14.66
CA MET A 75 -6.05 12.48 -13.26
C MET A 75 -7.55 12.23 -13.03
N ALA A 76 -8.42 12.98 -13.71
CA ALA A 76 -9.87 12.80 -13.61
C ALA A 76 -10.34 11.50 -14.26
N ALA A 77 -9.82 11.13 -15.42
CA ALA A 77 -10.14 9.89 -16.11
C ALA A 77 -9.64 8.66 -15.34
N GLU A 78 -8.48 8.76 -14.69
CA GLU A 78 -7.95 7.73 -13.79
C GLU A 78 -8.72 7.64 -12.46
N ALA A 79 -9.25 8.76 -11.96
CA ALA A 79 -10.06 8.80 -10.74
C ALA A 79 -11.49 8.23 -10.92
N VAL A 80 -11.94 7.97 -12.15
CA VAL A 80 -13.21 7.27 -12.41
C VAL A 80 -13.00 5.78 -12.17
N ASP A 81 -13.06 5.37 -10.92
CA ASP A 81 -13.12 3.96 -10.52
C ASP A 81 -14.46 3.33 -10.93
N THR A 82 -14.39 2.05 -11.29
CA THR A 82 -15.44 1.23 -11.91
C THR A 82 -16.53 0.74 -10.95
N ALA A 83 -16.45 1.06 -9.67
CA ALA A 83 -17.43 0.66 -8.65
C ALA A 83 -18.69 1.55 -8.58
N LEU A 84 -18.68 2.73 -9.22
CA LEU A 84 -19.84 3.63 -9.22
C LEU A 84 -20.80 3.33 -10.38
N PRO A 85 -22.13 3.32 -10.14
CA PRO A 85 -23.12 3.34 -11.22
C PRO A 85 -22.83 4.50 -12.18
N LEU A 86 -23.08 4.30 -13.48
CA LEU A 86 -22.73 5.26 -14.54
C LEU A 86 -23.21 6.69 -14.26
N HIS A 87 -24.38 6.85 -13.63
CA HIS A 87 -24.92 8.17 -13.28
C HIS A 87 -24.11 8.88 -12.17
N ALA A 88 -23.59 8.16 -11.18
CA ALA A 88 -22.77 8.74 -10.11
C ALA A 88 -21.38 9.13 -10.61
N ARG A 89 -20.83 8.35 -11.56
CA ARG A 89 -19.62 8.72 -12.32
C ARG A 89 -19.84 10.02 -13.10
N TYR A 90 -21.00 10.14 -13.75
CA TYR A 90 -21.37 11.33 -14.50
C TYR A 90 -21.55 12.55 -13.59
N GLU A 91 -22.24 12.43 -12.45
CA GLU A 91 -22.38 13.54 -11.49
C GLU A 91 -21.04 13.99 -10.91
N GLN A 92 -20.15 13.07 -10.54
CA GLN A 92 -18.84 13.41 -9.98
C GLN A 92 -17.93 14.07 -11.03
N TYR A 93 -17.99 13.58 -12.27
CA TYR A 93 -17.34 14.21 -13.42
C TYR A 93 -17.87 15.63 -13.67
N GLN A 94 -19.19 15.82 -13.67
CA GLN A 94 -19.84 17.14 -13.81
C GLN A 94 -19.47 18.09 -12.66
N GLN A 95 -19.43 17.61 -11.42
CA GLN A 95 -19.01 18.43 -10.27
C GLN A 95 -17.55 18.87 -10.35
N ASN A 96 -16.65 18.00 -10.82
CA ASN A 96 -15.24 18.34 -11.02
C ASN A 96 -15.06 19.33 -12.19
N LEU A 97 -15.90 19.25 -13.23
CA LEU A 97 -15.91 20.20 -14.35
C LEU A 97 -16.54 21.56 -13.99
N ILE A 98 -17.61 21.59 -13.19
CA ILE A 98 -18.17 22.83 -12.63
C ILE A 98 -17.12 23.53 -11.75
N ARG A 99 -16.34 22.77 -10.99
CA ARG A 99 -15.20 23.30 -10.21
C ARG A 99 -14.06 23.80 -11.09
N PHE A 100 -13.80 23.15 -12.22
CA PHE A 100 -12.83 23.58 -13.24
C PHE A 100 -13.23 24.92 -13.88
N ASN A 101 -14.48 25.08 -14.29
CA ASN A 101 -14.99 26.35 -14.84
C ASN A 101 -15.09 27.47 -13.78
N ALA A 102 -15.30 27.12 -12.51
CA ALA A 102 -15.28 28.09 -11.41
C ALA A 102 -13.87 28.65 -11.12
N LEU A 103 -12.81 27.93 -11.49
CA LEU A 103 -11.42 28.38 -11.35
C LEU A 103 -10.99 29.35 -12.46
N GLU A 104 -11.67 29.35 -13.61
CA GLU A 104 -11.38 30.24 -14.74
C GLU A 104 -11.83 31.69 -14.49
N THR A 105 -12.75 31.92 -13.54
CA THR A 105 -13.42 33.23 -13.38
C THR A 105 -13.01 34.05 -12.16
N ARG A 106 -12.08 33.61 -11.31
CA ARG A 106 -11.64 34.41 -10.14
C ARG A 106 -10.14 34.34 -9.88
N THR A 107 -9.48 35.47 -10.11
CA THR A 107 -8.14 35.80 -9.57
C THR A 107 -8.18 35.81 -8.04
N HIS A 108 -7.27 35.09 -7.36
CA HIS A 108 -6.48 35.58 -6.19
C HIS A 108 -5.66 34.47 -5.49
N HIS A 109 -4.44 34.87 -5.08
CA HIS A 109 -3.34 34.08 -4.51
C HIS A 109 -3.60 33.32 -3.18
N ALA A 110 -4.71 33.55 -2.47
CA ALA A 110 -4.92 32.95 -1.14
C ALA A 110 -5.26 31.44 -1.16
N LEU A 111 -5.64 30.89 -2.32
CA LEU A 111 -6.00 29.48 -2.48
C LEU A 111 -4.79 28.53 -2.60
N TRP A 112 -3.58 29.04 -2.83
CA TRP A 112 -2.40 28.18 -3.04
C TRP A 112 -1.98 27.38 -1.80
N ALA A 113 -2.26 27.87 -0.60
CA ALA A 113 -2.05 27.11 0.64
C ALA A 113 -3.08 25.97 0.82
N GLY A 114 -4.28 26.12 0.23
CA GLY A 114 -5.31 25.08 0.22
C GLY A 114 -5.07 24.02 -0.86
N VAL A 115 -4.67 24.45 -2.07
CA VAL A 115 -4.41 23.56 -3.22
C VAL A 115 -3.21 22.64 -2.98
N ASN A 116 -2.18 23.11 -2.27
CA ASN A 116 -1.02 22.26 -1.92
C ASN A 116 -1.40 21.11 -0.97
N ARG A 117 -2.40 21.28 -0.08
CA ARG A 117 -2.92 20.16 0.73
C ARG A 117 -3.74 19.19 -0.09
N TYR A 118 -4.46 19.67 -1.11
CA TYR A 118 -5.34 18.84 -1.93
C TYR A 118 -4.60 18.02 -2.99
N VAL A 119 -3.52 18.56 -3.59
CA VAL A 119 -2.70 17.79 -4.54
C VAL A 119 -1.95 16.68 -3.82
N THR A 120 -1.33 16.96 -2.66
CA THR A 120 -0.68 15.93 -1.82
C THR A 120 -1.68 14.87 -1.35
N PHE A 121 -2.89 15.27 -0.92
CA PHE A 121 -3.96 14.34 -0.53
C PHE A 121 -4.40 13.42 -1.68
N VAL A 122 -4.44 13.92 -2.93
CA VAL A 122 -4.81 13.12 -4.10
C VAL A 122 -3.65 12.19 -4.52
N THR A 123 -2.39 12.65 -4.55
CA THR A 123 -1.24 11.75 -4.81
C THR A 123 -1.04 10.67 -3.74
N ASP A 124 -1.32 10.97 -2.46
CA ASP A 124 -1.23 10.01 -1.36
C ASP A 124 -2.35 8.95 -1.39
N GLN A 125 -3.49 9.26 -2.00
CA GLN A 125 -4.61 8.32 -2.16
C GLN A 125 -4.47 7.42 -3.40
N PHE A 126 -3.75 7.85 -4.44
CA PHE A 126 -3.72 7.17 -5.74
C PHE A 126 -2.35 6.66 -6.20
N GLY A 127 -1.25 7.04 -5.52
CA GLY A 127 0.10 6.52 -5.79
C GLY A 127 0.33 5.10 -5.24
N ALA A 128 -0.50 4.64 -4.30
CA ALA A 128 -0.66 3.21 -4.09
C ALA A 128 -1.58 2.69 -5.18
N VAL A 129 -1.05 1.84 -6.05
CA VAL A 129 -1.86 0.85 -6.75
C VAL A 129 -2.75 0.21 -5.68
N GLN A 130 -4.02 0.62 -5.60
CA GLN A 130 -5.00 -0.19 -4.92
C GLN A 130 -4.97 -1.52 -5.66
N ALA A 131 -4.33 -2.49 -5.02
CA ALA A 131 -4.67 -3.88 -5.10
C ALA A 131 -6.09 -4.06 -5.59
N ARG A 132 -6.28 -4.40 -6.86
CA ARG A 132 -7.64 -4.67 -7.34
C ARG A 132 -8.04 -6.01 -6.76
N ASP A 133 -9.29 -6.15 -6.36
CA ASP A 133 -9.86 -7.45 -6.01
C ASP A 133 -9.74 -8.46 -7.16
N THR A 134 -9.49 -7.99 -8.40
CA THR A 134 -9.28 -8.81 -9.58
C THR A 134 -7.83 -9.23 -9.81
N ASP A 135 -6.86 -8.74 -9.03
CA ASP A 135 -5.45 -9.07 -9.28
C ASP A 135 -5.23 -10.58 -9.07
N PRO A 136 -4.77 -11.34 -10.08
CA PRO A 136 -4.61 -12.77 -9.95
C PRO A 136 -3.47 -13.09 -8.98
N ILE A 137 -3.65 -14.12 -8.15
CA ILE A 137 -2.57 -14.69 -7.35
C ILE A 137 -1.52 -15.24 -8.33
N PRO A 138 -0.21 -15.02 -8.11
CA PRO A 138 0.82 -15.61 -8.96
C PRO A 138 0.62 -17.14 -9.10
N ALA A 139 0.76 -17.65 -10.32
CA ALA A 139 0.45 -19.05 -10.62
C ALA A 139 1.25 -20.03 -9.73
N GLU A 140 2.48 -19.67 -9.38
CA GLU A 140 3.36 -20.42 -8.50
C GLU A 140 2.90 -20.47 -7.03
N GLN A 141 2.15 -19.46 -6.56
CA GLN A 141 1.61 -19.41 -5.20
C GLN A 141 0.22 -20.05 -5.10
N THR A 142 -0.47 -20.18 -6.23
CA THR A 142 -1.85 -20.67 -6.32
C THR A 142 -2.04 -22.06 -5.70
N PRO A 143 -1.17 -23.07 -5.93
CA PRO A 143 -1.32 -24.38 -5.30
C PRO A 143 -1.27 -24.35 -3.77
N LEU A 144 -0.37 -23.54 -3.21
CA LEU A 144 -0.25 -23.37 -1.76
C LEU A 144 -1.51 -22.72 -1.17
N LEU A 145 -1.88 -21.55 -1.70
CA LEU A 145 -2.98 -20.76 -1.16
C LEU A 145 -4.33 -21.46 -1.35
N SER A 146 -4.55 -22.10 -2.51
CA SER A 146 -5.76 -22.90 -2.74
C SER A 146 -5.79 -24.16 -1.86
N GLY A 147 -4.63 -24.80 -1.65
CA GLY A 147 -4.52 -25.95 -0.75
C GLY A 147 -4.87 -25.61 0.71
N LEU A 148 -4.51 -24.41 1.17
CA LEU A 148 -4.89 -23.94 2.51
C LEU A 148 -6.40 -23.68 2.62
N ILE A 149 -7.02 -23.11 1.58
CA ILE A 149 -8.50 -22.98 1.53
C ILE A 149 -9.15 -24.36 1.58
N GLN A 150 -8.67 -25.32 0.81
CA GLN A 150 -9.20 -26.69 0.83
C GLN A 150 -9.05 -27.33 2.22
N LYS A 151 -7.92 -27.15 2.89
CA LYS A 151 -7.70 -27.63 4.27
C LYS A 151 -8.69 -27.02 5.26
N VAL A 152 -9.05 -25.73 5.10
CA VAL A 152 -10.12 -25.10 5.89
C VAL A 152 -11.46 -25.81 5.64
N VAL A 153 -11.83 -26.01 4.38
CA VAL A 153 -13.09 -26.70 4.00
C VAL A 153 -13.15 -28.10 4.60
N ASP A 154 -12.06 -28.87 4.51
CA ASP A 154 -12.01 -30.25 4.99
C ASP A 154 -12.13 -30.33 6.52
N LEU A 155 -11.43 -29.46 7.25
CA LEU A 155 -11.58 -29.36 8.71
C LEU A 155 -13.00 -28.96 9.10
N LYS A 156 -13.60 -28.01 8.37
CA LYS A 156 -14.97 -27.59 8.65
C LYS A 156 -15.98 -28.72 8.41
N ARG A 157 -15.82 -29.49 7.32
CA ARG A 157 -16.63 -30.68 7.03
C ARG A 157 -16.47 -31.77 8.10
N ALA A 158 -15.28 -31.88 8.69
CA ALA A 158 -15.01 -32.77 9.82
C ALA A 158 -15.55 -32.24 11.18
N GLY A 159 -16.29 -31.14 11.21
CA GLY A 159 -16.86 -30.56 12.42
C GLY A 159 -15.84 -29.81 13.30
N LYS A 160 -14.64 -29.54 12.78
CA LYS A 160 -13.59 -28.78 13.48
C LYS A 160 -13.70 -27.28 13.20
N SER A 161 -13.00 -26.48 14.00
CA SER A 161 -12.90 -25.02 13.86
C SER A 161 -11.54 -24.65 13.28
N PRO A 162 -11.40 -24.44 11.97
CA PRO A 162 -10.15 -23.99 11.37
C PRO A 162 -9.86 -22.52 11.74
N VAL A 163 -8.59 -22.21 12.01
CA VAL A 163 -8.10 -20.86 12.33
C VAL A 163 -6.98 -20.49 11.35
N VAL A 164 -6.97 -19.26 10.86
CA VAL A 164 -5.85 -18.70 10.10
C VAL A 164 -5.39 -17.39 10.71
N LEU A 165 -4.09 -17.28 10.96
CA LEU A 165 -3.47 -16.13 11.61
C LEU A 165 -2.71 -15.29 10.59
N PHE A 166 -2.89 -13.97 10.64
CA PHE A 166 -2.18 -12.99 9.83
C PHE A 166 -1.56 -11.90 10.69
N ASP A 167 -0.27 -11.63 10.49
CA ASP A 167 0.30 -10.32 10.80
C ASP A 167 -0.23 -9.24 9.83
N LEU A 168 0.03 -7.96 10.13
CA LEU A 168 -0.45 -6.84 9.32
C LEU A 168 0.66 -6.16 8.50
N ASP A 169 1.65 -5.56 9.15
CA ASP A 169 2.65 -4.72 8.50
C ASP A 169 3.64 -5.58 7.68
N ASP A 170 3.80 -5.28 6.40
CA ASP A 170 4.54 -6.08 5.40
C ASP A 170 4.05 -7.53 5.23
N THR A 171 2.85 -7.83 5.77
CA THR A 171 2.14 -9.10 5.58
C THR A 171 0.87 -8.87 4.77
N LEU A 172 -0.10 -8.13 5.32
CA LEU A 172 -1.35 -7.77 4.64
C LEU A 172 -1.33 -6.33 4.10
N PHE A 173 -0.57 -5.44 4.74
CA PHE A 173 -0.48 -4.02 4.41
C PHE A 173 0.96 -3.60 4.15
N SER A 174 1.16 -2.67 3.22
CA SER A 174 2.45 -2.00 3.05
C SER A 174 2.48 -0.70 3.86
N PRO A 175 3.51 -0.46 4.70
CA PRO A 175 3.67 0.82 5.39
C PRO A 175 4.24 1.93 4.50
N ALA A 176 4.47 1.68 3.21
CA ALA A 176 5.18 2.62 2.33
C ALA A 176 4.49 3.99 2.23
N ASN A 177 3.15 4.01 2.12
CA ASN A 177 2.38 5.26 2.04
C ASN A 177 2.52 6.11 3.30
N ARG A 178 2.33 5.53 4.49
CA ARG A 178 2.50 6.29 5.73
C ARG A 178 3.92 6.80 5.88
N GLN A 179 4.92 6.03 5.45
CA GLN A 179 6.31 6.46 5.49
C GLN A 179 6.57 7.64 4.55
N LEU A 180 6.06 7.60 3.32
CA LEU A 180 6.16 8.72 2.38
C LEU A 180 5.49 9.98 2.94
N GLN A 181 4.29 9.85 3.50
CA GLN A 181 3.60 10.96 4.16
C GLN A 181 4.45 11.56 5.29
N ILE A 182 5.08 10.71 6.11
CA ILE A 182 5.98 11.17 7.19
C ILE A 182 7.19 11.93 6.63
N VAL A 183 7.78 11.47 5.52
CA VAL A 183 8.87 12.19 4.83
C VAL A 183 8.40 13.57 4.39
N HIS A 184 7.27 13.67 3.70
CA HIS A 184 6.71 14.94 3.25
C HIS A 184 6.39 15.90 4.40
N GLU A 185 5.76 15.39 5.47
CA GLU A 185 5.49 16.19 6.66
C GLU A 185 6.77 16.68 7.35
N PHE A 186 7.83 15.86 7.36
CA PHE A 186 9.11 16.28 7.92
C PHE A 186 9.71 17.45 7.14
N ILE A 187 9.69 17.38 5.81
CA ILE A 187 10.18 18.45 4.93
C ILE A 187 9.40 19.75 5.17
N GLU A 188 8.08 19.65 5.26
CA GLU A 188 7.20 20.82 5.45
C GLU A 188 7.42 21.49 6.81
N LYS A 189 7.54 20.70 7.88
CA LYS A 189 7.62 21.22 9.25
C LYS A 189 9.03 21.60 9.68
N ASN A 190 10.06 21.07 9.04
CA ASN A 190 11.46 21.28 9.43
C ASN A 190 12.35 21.75 8.26
N PRO A 191 11.94 22.75 7.46
CA PRO A 191 12.72 23.16 6.29
C PRO A 191 14.11 23.71 6.66
N SER A 192 14.28 24.26 7.87
CA SER A 192 15.55 24.84 8.35
C SER A 192 16.59 23.81 8.77
N VAL A 193 16.21 22.55 9.01
CA VAL A 193 17.15 21.47 9.40
C VAL A 193 17.63 20.66 8.19
N LEU A 194 17.17 21.02 6.99
CA LEU A 194 17.49 20.36 5.73
C LEU A 194 18.43 21.23 4.90
N SER A 195 19.49 20.64 4.38
CA SER A 195 20.24 21.25 3.29
C SER A 195 19.38 21.26 2.00
N PRO A 196 19.66 22.15 1.03
CA PRO A 196 18.98 22.13 -0.27
C PRO A 196 19.08 20.77 -0.97
N SER A 197 20.21 20.06 -0.84
CA SER A 197 20.39 18.73 -1.43
C SER A 197 19.57 17.64 -0.72
N GLN A 198 19.48 17.68 0.61
CA GLN A 198 18.62 16.76 1.37
C GLN A 198 17.15 16.99 1.04
N MET A 199 16.72 18.24 0.95
CA MET A 199 15.34 18.59 0.58
C MET A 199 14.99 18.05 -0.82
N ALA A 200 15.85 18.29 -1.82
CA ALA A 200 15.62 17.80 -3.17
C ALA A 200 15.59 16.26 -3.24
N ALA A 201 16.49 15.59 -2.51
CA ALA A 201 16.54 14.13 -2.48
C ALA A 201 15.32 13.51 -1.78
N LEU A 202 14.86 14.09 -0.67
CA LEU A 202 13.66 13.63 0.02
C LEU A 202 12.38 13.91 -0.77
N GLN A 203 12.33 14.99 -1.57
CA GLN A 203 11.16 15.31 -2.42
C GLN A 203 10.92 14.30 -3.54
N VAL A 204 11.96 13.58 -3.98
CA VAL A 204 11.84 12.53 -5.00
C VAL A 204 11.75 11.12 -4.39
N PHE A 205 11.68 11.02 -3.05
CA PHE A 205 11.46 9.75 -2.38
C PHE A 205 10.07 9.21 -2.74
N ASP A 206 9.98 7.91 -2.97
CA ASP A 206 8.75 7.25 -3.39
C ASP A 206 8.55 5.91 -2.65
N THR A 207 7.35 5.36 -2.82
CA THR A 207 6.93 4.10 -2.20
C THR A 207 7.50 2.85 -2.89
N ARG A 208 8.21 2.99 -4.02
CA ARG A 208 8.67 1.85 -4.82
C ARG A 208 9.91 1.24 -4.17
N ASN A 209 9.90 -0.08 -4.01
CA ASN A 209 10.99 -0.84 -3.40
C ASN A 209 11.39 -0.32 -2.01
N GLN A 210 10.43 0.26 -1.29
CA GLN A 210 10.68 0.78 0.04
C GLN A 210 10.91 -0.37 1.03
N SER A 211 11.97 -0.28 1.82
CA SER A 211 12.17 -1.18 2.95
C SER A 211 11.39 -0.72 4.17
N TYR A 212 11.21 -1.63 5.13
CA TYR A 212 10.61 -1.27 6.42
C TYR A 212 11.48 -0.28 7.20
N ASP A 213 12.82 -0.39 7.09
CA ASP A 213 13.75 0.53 7.74
C ASP A 213 13.98 1.76 6.85
N LEU A 214 13.14 2.78 7.06
CA LEU A 214 13.21 4.04 6.32
C LEU A 214 14.60 4.70 6.36
N ILE A 215 15.36 4.51 7.45
CA ILE A 215 16.68 5.11 7.58
C ILE A 215 17.66 4.45 6.62
N VAL A 216 17.60 3.11 6.50
CA VAL A 216 18.40 2.36 5.53
C VAL A 216 18.06 2.80 4.11
N ASP A 217 16.78 3.02 3.80
CA ASP A 217 16.34 3.52 2.49
C ASP A 217 16.88 4.92 2.20
N ILE A 218 16.77 5.85 3.14
CA ILE A 218 17.30 7.21 3.00
C ILE A 218 18.81 7.19 2.79
N GLN A 219 19.54 6.37 3.53
CA GLN A 219 21.00 6.26 3.38
C GLN A 219 21.38 5.65 2.03
N SER A 220 20.80 4.50 1.68
CA SER A 220 21.22 3.71 0.51
C SER A 220 20.68 4.25 -0.82
N ARG A 221 19.45 4.77 -0.83
CA ARG A 221 18.79 5.23 -2.07
C ARG A 221 19.02 6.71 -2.33
N LEU A 222 19.11 7.52 -1.27
CA LEU A 222 19.26 8.98 -1.39
C LEU A 222 20.67 9.47 -1.09
N GLY A 223 21.56 8.59 -0.60
CA GLY A 223 22.94 8.95 -0.25
C GLY A 223 23.04 9.89 0.95
N ILE A 224 21.98 10.02 1.75
CA ILE A 224 21.97 10.94 2.89
C ILE A 224 22.56 10.22 4.11
N ALA A 225 23.82 10.53 4.43
CA ALA A 225 24.55 9.94 5.56
C ALA A 225 24.75 10.88 6.76
N ASP A 226 24.20 12.10 6.72
CA ASP A 226 24.37 13.07 7.80
C ASP A 226 23.74 12.58 9.12
N ALA A 227 24.57 12.28 10.12
CA ALA A 227 24.14 11.64 11.36
C ALA A 227 23.17 12.52 12.17
N THR A 228 23.35 13.84 12.13
CA THR A 228 22.48 14.79 12.86
C THR A 228 21.07 14.79 12.29
N PHE A 229 20.96 14.91 10.95
CA PHE A 229 19.71 14.77 10.23
C PHE A 229 19.08 13.40 10.48
N LEU A 230 19.80 12.29 10.27
CA LEU A 230 19.25 10.94 10.41
C LEU A 230 18.71 10.69 11.83
N LYS A 231 19.41 11.18 12.85
CA LYS A 231 18.93 11.10 14.25
C LYS A 231 17.64 11.90 14.45
N SER A 232 17.60 13.14 13.97
CA SER A 232 16.41 14.01 14.08
C SER A 232 15.22 13.43 13.31
N PHE A 233 15.45 13.04 12.07
CA PHE A 233 14.46 12.42 11.19
C PHE A 233 13.94 11.11 11.79
N LYS A 234 14.80 10.23 12.29
CA LYS A 234 14.39 8.98 12.96
C LYS A 234 13.48 9.24 14.15
N SER A 235 13.81 10.25 14.97
CA SER A 235 12.97 10.63 16.11
C SER A 235 11.59 11.12 15.66
N TYR A 236 11.54 11.97 14.63
CA TYR A 236 10.28 12.45 14.06
C TYR A 236 9.45 11.32 13.46
N TRP A 237 10.09 10.47 12.65
CA TRP A 237 9.47 9.33 12.01
C TRP A 237 8.87 8.37 13.03
N PHE A 238 9.62 8.04 14.08
CA PHE A 238 9.19 7.08 15.09
C PHE A 238 7.92 7.54 15.81
N GLY A 239 7.79 8.83 16.14
CA GLY A 239 6.56 9.35 16.74
C GLY A 239 5.35 9.25 15.80
N ARG A 240 5.54 9.38 14.49
CA ARG A 240 4.44 9.41 13.51
C ARG A 240 4.08 8.04 12.95
N PHE A 241 5.06 7.16 12.77
CA PHE A 241 4.85 5.83 12.22
C PHE A 241 3.90 5.00 13.08
N PHE A 242 3.97 5.17 14.40
CA PHE A 242 3.16 4.47 15.39
C PHE A 242 1.89 5.25 15.79
N SER A 243 1.28 5.95 14.84
CA SER A 243 0.05 6.74 15.05
C SER A 243 -1.08 6.27 14.12
N ASN A 244 -2.21 6.99 14.14
CA ASN A 244 -3.33 6.76 13.24
C ASN A 244 -3.03 6.96 11.74
N LEU A 245 -1.81 7.38 11.37
CA LEU A 245 -1.35 7.34 9.97
C LEU A 245 -1.38 5.94 9.36
N ALA A 246 -1.49 4.88 10.17
CA ALA A 246 -1.77 3.53 9.68
C ALA A 246 -3.03 3.44 8.80
N ALA A 247 -3.95 4.43 8.86
CA ALA A 247 -5.16 4.53 8.03
C ALA A 247 -4.90 4.65 6.51
N VAL A 248 -3.67 4.99 6.11
CA VAL A 248 -3.31 5.17 4.68
C VAL A 248 -2.52 4.00 4.12
N ASP A 249 -2.33 2.93 4.89
CA ASP A 249 -1.59 1.76 4.43
C ASP A 249 -2.40 0.98 3.38
N PRO A 250 -1.88 0.82 2.15
CA PRO A 250 -2.54 0.01 1.14
C PRO A 250 -2.35 -1.48 1.43
N ALA A 251 -3.36 -2.27 1.11
CA ALA A 251 -3.25 -3.72 1.14
C ALA A 251 -2.27 -4.23 0.08
N HIS A 252 -1.67 -5.39 0.33
CA HIS A 252 -1.06 -6.17 -0.72
C HIS A 252 -2.13 -6.67 -1.71
N PRO A 253 -1.91 -6.52 -3.03
CA PRO A 253 -2.75 -7.06 -4.12
C PRO A 253 -3.26 -8.46 -3.91
N GLY A 254 -4.59 -8.64 -3.85
CA GLY A 254 -5.23 -9.95 -3.64
C GLY A 254 -5.31 -10.42 -2.18
N ALA A 255 -4.69 -9.72 -1.22
CA ALA A 255 -4.71 -10.11 0.19
C ALA A 255 -6.14 -10.11 0.78
N ALA A 256 -6.90 -9.03 0.56
CA ALA A 256 -8.28 -8.93 1.06
C ALA A 256 -9.17 -10.05 0.50
N ARG A 257 -9.11 -10.31 -0.82
CA ARG A 257 -9.82 -11.42 -1.47
C ARG A 257 -9.45 -12.77 -0.87
N TYR A 258 -8.16 -13.02 -0.62
CA TYR A 258 -7.71 -14.28 -0.04
C TYR A 258 -8.22 -14.48 1.39
N VAL A 259 -8.20 -13.42 2.21
CA VAL A 259 -8.74 -13.48 3.58
C VAL A 259 -10.26 -13.72 3.55
N HIS A 260 -11.01 -13.09 2.64
CA HIS A 260 -12.43 -13.40 2.41
C HIS A 260 -12.67 -14.85 2.01
N ALA A 261 -11.86 -15.39 1.09
CA ALA A 261 -12.01 -16.78 0.65
C ALA A 261 -11.83 -17.78 1.81
N LEU A 262 -10.89 -17.51 2.72
CA LEU A 262 -10.71 -18.32 3.94
C LEU A 262 -11.90 -18.18 4.90
N GLN A 263 -12.40 -16.97 5.12
CA GLN A 263 -13.56 -16.73 5.96
C GLN A 263 -14.80 -17.45 5.39
N GLN A 264 -15.05 -17.33 4.09
CA GLN A 264 -16.15 -18.01 3.39
C GLN A 264 -16.04 -19.54 3.42
N ALA A 265 -14.81 -20.08 3.39
CA ALA A 265 -14.55 -21.49 3.61
C ALA A 265 -14.81 -21.96 5.06
N GLY A 266 -15.02 -21.03 5.99
CA GLY A 266 -15.40 -21.30 7.38
C GLY A 266 -14.27 -21.15 8.40
N ALA A 267 -13.16 -20.50 8.03
CA ALA A 267 -12.08 -20.19 8.96
C ALA A 267 -12.45 -19.04 9.92
N THR A 268 -12.00 -19.17 11.17
CA THR A 268 -11.81 -18.00 12.04
C THR A 268 -10.55 -17.27 11.60
N VAL A 269 -10.69 -16.02 11.18
CA VAL A 269 -9.58 -15.13 10.80
C VAL A 269 -9.07 -14.42 12.05
N VAL A 270 -7.76 -14.48 12.28
CA VAL A 270 -7.11 -13.79 13.40
C VAL A 270 -6.05 -12.83 12.86
N TYR A 271 -6.25 -11.53 13.08
CA TYR A 271 -5.20 -10.54 12.89
C TYR A 271 -4.40 -10.41 14.20
N LEU A 272 -3.09 -10.68 14.15
CA LEU A 272 -2.17 -10.55 15.29
C LEU A 272 -1.04 -9.61 14.92
N THR A 273 -1.04 -8.39 15.46
CA THR A 273 -0.13 -7.32 15.04
C THR A 273 0.63 -6.69 16.19
N GLY A 274 1.84 -6.21 15.88
CA GLY A 274 2.66 -5.38 16.77
C GLY A 274 2.19 -3.93 16.92
N ARG A 275 1.11 -3.54 16.23
CA ARG A 275 0.46 -2.24 16.43
C ARG A 275 -0.17 -2.16 17.82
N GLN A 276 -0.17 -0.97 18.40
CA GLN A 276 -0.59 -0.76 19.79
C GLN A 276 -1.92 0.01 19.95
N LEU A 277 -2.59 -0.19 21.08
CA LEU A 277 -3.80 0.54 21.48
C LEU A 277 -3.50 1.92 22.05
N THR A 278 -2.39 2.08 22.78
CA THR A 278 -1.94 3.35 23.34
C THR A 278 -0.42 3.38 23.48
N GLY A 279 0.15 4.50 23.94
CA GLY A 279 1.57 4.64 24.29
C GLY A 279 1.78 5.78 25.29
N ASP A 280 2.94 5.79 25.93
CA ASP A 280 3.20 6.76 27.02
C ASP A 280 3.62 8.13 26.48
N LYS A 281 4.09 8.19 25.23
CA LYS A 281 4.56 9.42 24.59
C LYS A 281 3.41 10.16 23.91
N PRO A 282 3.43 11.51 23.86
CA PRO A 282 2.38 12.30 23.21
C PRO A 282 2.06 11.84 21.78
N GLU A 283 3.06 11.43 21.02
CA GLU A 283 2.91 11.01 19.62
C GLU A 283 2.30 9.61 19.47
N THR A 284 2.44 8.75 20.47
CA THR A 284 1.92 7.36 20.47
C THR A 284 0.70 7.17 21.36
N LYS A 285 0.30 8.18 22.15
CA LYS A 285 -0.83 8.15 23.08
C LYS A 285 -2.19 7.85 22.42
N GLY A 286 -2.36 8.25 21.16
CA GLY A 286 -3.56 7.91 20.39
C GLY A 286 -3.60 6.45 19.90
N GLY A 287 -2.48 5.73 20.01
CA GLY A 287 -2.33 4.39 19.48
C GLY A 287 -2.48 4.31 17.95
N MET A 288 -2.74 3.10 17.48
CA MET A 288 -2.92 2.78 16.06
C MET A 288 -4.25 2.07 15.78
N LYS A 289 -5.13 1.92 16.78
CA LYS A 289 -6.37 1.14 16.64
C LYS A 289 -7.28 1.71 15.55
N GLU A 290 -7.57 3.01 15.59
CA GLU A 290 -8.47 3.64 14.64
C GLU A 290 -7.89 3.58 13.22
N GLY A 291 -6.61 3.91 13.05
CA GLY A 291 -5.94 3.78 11.76
C GLY A 291 -5.91 2.35 11.23
N THR A 292 -5.76 1.35 12.10
CA THR A 292 -5.77 -0.07 11.71
C THR A 292 -7.16 -0.51 11.24
N LEU A 293 -8.21 -0.15 11.99
CA LEU A 293 -9.59 -0.46 11.61
C LEU A 293 -9.97 0.23 10.30
N GLU A 294 -9.54 1.48 10.12
CA GLU A 294 -9.80 2.21 8.89
C GLU A 294 -9.10 1.59 7.68
N SER A 295 -7.85 1.12 7.82
CA SER A 295 -7.16 0.41 6.73
C SER A 295 -7.81 -0.94 6.40
N LEU A 296 -8.24 -1.72 7.41
CA LEU A 296 -9.01 -2.94 7.17
C LEU A 296 -10.29 -2.62 6.38
N ARG A 297 -11.05 -1.61 6.81
CA ARG A 297 -12.31 -1.21 6.18
C ARG A 297 -12.10 -0.69 4.76
N ARG A 298 -11.16 0.23 4.55
CA ARG A 298 -10.88 0.87 3.26
C ARG A 298 -10.38 -0.11 2.21
N ASN A 299 -9.61 -1.11 2.63
CA ASN A 299 -9.08 -2.13 1.74
C ASN A 299 -9.98 -3.38 1.67
N GLY A 300 -11.22 -3.31 2.18
CA GLY A 300 -12.22 -4.35 2.00
C GLY A 300 -11.95 -5.65 2.78
N PHE A 301 -11.13 -5.66 3.82
CA PHE A 301 -10.92 -6.85 4.65
C PHE A 301 -12.14 -7.16 5.53
N PRO A 302 -12.34 -8.44 5.94
CA PRO A 302 -13.27 -8.77 7.00
C PRO A 302 -12.99 -7.97 8.27
N MET A 303 -14.01 -7.31 8.79
CA MET A 303 -13.89 -6.48 9.99
C MET A 303 -13.94 -7.33 11.27
N PRO A 304 -13.09 -7.04 12.27
CA PRO A 304 -13.13 -7.73 13.57
C PRO A 304 -14.51 -7.60 14.21
N ASN A 305 -15.09 -8.75 14.57
CA ASN A 305 -16.45 -8.82 15.12
C ASN A 305 -16.52 -9.65 16.41
N GLY A 306 -15.37 -10.15 16.90
CA GLY A 306 -15.27 -10.93 18.12
C GLY A 306 -15.78 -12.37 18.00
N LYS A 307 -16.22 -12.81 16.82
CA LYS A 307 -16.68 -14.17 16.54
C LYS A 307 -15.71 -14.88 15.60
N ASP A 308 -15.92 -14.76 14.30
CA ASP A 308 -15.15 -15.36 13.23
C ASP A 308 -14.02 -14.47 12.73
N VAL A 309 -13.96 -13.20 13.17
CA VAL A 309 -12.83 -12.30 12.89
C VAL A 309 -12.35 -11.65 14.19
N GLN A 310 -11.08 -11.88 14.52
CA GLN A 310 -10.42 -11.41 15.74
C GLN A 310 -9.29 -10.43 15.41
N LEU A 311 -9.08 -9.43 16.27
CA LEU A 311 -7.95 -8.50 16.19
C LEU A 311 -7.24 -8.43 17.54
N PHE A 312 -5.97 -8.79 17.53
CA PHE A 312 -5.06 -8.71 18.67
C PHE A 312 -4.01 -7.63 18.40
N MET A 313 -3.97 -6.63 19.28
CA MET A 313 -3.05 -5.50 19.25
C MET A 313 -2.35 -5.38 20.59
N LYS A 314 -1.10 -4.91 20.61
CA LYS A 314 -0.39 -4.63 21.85
C LYS A 314 -1.17 -3.63 22.69
N ASP A 315 -1.21 -3.82 24.00
CA ASP A 315 -1.89 -2.86 24.88
C ASP A 315 -1.20 -1.50 24.84
N ARG A 316 0.14 -1.50 24.90
CA ARG A 316 0.96 -0.30 24.92
C ARG A 316 2.13 -0.36 23.94
N PHE A 317 2.56 0.80 23.50
CA PHE A 317 3.64 1.00 22.54
C PHE A 317 4.95 0.32 22.97
N GLU A 318 5.29 0.47 24.25
CA GLU A 318 6.54 0.09 24.90
C GLU A 318 6.72 -1.43 24.99
N MET A 319 5.65 -2.20 24.78
CA MET A 319 5.72 -3.65 24.76
C MET A 319 6.46 -4.12 23.50
N HIS A 320 7.49 -4.96 23.68
CA HIS A 320 8.17 -5.59 22.56
C HIS A 320 7.21 -6.51 21.80
N ASP A 321 7.22 -6.44 20.46
CA ASP A 321 6.29 -7.17 19.61
C ASP A 321 6.35 -8.68 19.82
N VAL A 322 7.56 -9.24 19.81
CA VAL A 322 7.77 -10.69 19.96
C VAL A 322 7.29 -11.18 21.33
N ASP A 323 7.55 -10.43 22.39
CA ASP A 323 7.12 -10.78 23.74
C ASP A 323 5.60 -10.73 23.85
N TYR A 324 4.96 -9.71 23.27
CA TYR A 324 3.51 -9.63 23.17
C TYR A 324 2.93 -10.84 22.41
N LYS A 325 3.42 -11.09 21.19
CA LYS A 325 2.97 -12.22 20.36
C LYS A 325 3.15 -13.55 21.10
N ALA A 326 4.25 -13.74 21.83
CA ALA A 326 4.48 -14.95 22.63
C ALA A 326 3.42 -15.18 23.73
N THR A 327 2.80 -14.12 24.26
CA THR A 327 1.69 -14.25 25.22
C THR A 327 0.34 -14.50 24.56
N VAL A 328 0.13 -14.05 23.31
CA VAL A 328 -1.16 -14.13 22.62
C VAL A 328 -1.31 -15.41 21.81
N VAL A 329 -0.23 -15.85 21.13
CA VAL A 329 -0.25 -17.04 20.27
C VAL A 329 -0.83 -18.27 21.00
N PRO A 330 -0.46 -18.61 22.25
CA PRO A 330 -1.08 -19.73 22.96
C PRO A 330 -2.59 -19.56 23.19
N GLN A 331 -3.06 -18.32 23.36
CA GLN A 331 -4.48 -18.01 23.59
C GLN A 331 -5.34 -18.26 22.34
N ILE A 332 -4.74 -18.22 21.15
CA ILE A 332 -5.44 -18.45 19.88
C ILE A 332 -5.94 -19.90 19.76
N LYS A 333 -5.34 -20.85 20.51
CA LYS A 333 -5.81 -22.26 20.58
C LYS A 333 -7.28 -22.39 20.94
N LYS A 334 -7.83 -21.45 21.72
CA LYS A 334 -9.25 -21.46 22.11
C LYS A 334 -10.21 -21.28 20.91
N PHE A 335 -9.72 -20.76 19.78
CA PHE A 335 -10.53 -20.57 18.57
C PHE A 335 -10.54 -21.80 17.66
N GLY A 336 -9.61 -22.74 17.85
CA GLY A 336 -9.58 -24.00 17.12
C GLY A 336 -8.20 -24.42 16.60
N GLU A 337 -8.20 -25.16 15.50
CA GLU A 337 -7.01 -25.76 14.88
C GLU A 337 -6.37 -24.77 13.90
N LEU A 338 -5.11 -24.38 14.15
CA LEU A 338 -4.38 -23.45 13.30
C LEU A 338 -4.00 -24.13 11.99
N VAL A 339 -4.59 -23.67 10.89
CA VAL A 339 -4.34 -24.15 9.53
C VAL A 339 -3.06 -23.55 8.99
N ALA A 340 -2.93 -22.23 9.12
CA ALA A 340 -1.77 -21.49 8.68
C ALA A 340 -1.51 -20.21 9.49
N CYS A 341 -0.26 -19.79 9.51
CA CYS A 341 0.22 -18.54 10.11
C CYS A 341 1.04 -17.77 9.07
N PHE A 342 0.58 -16.56 8.75
CA PHE A 342 1.19 -15.65 7.79
C PHE A 342 1.88 -14.52 8.56
N ASP A 343 3.20 -14.44 8.47
CA ASP A 343 4.00 -13.39 9.11
C ASP A 343 5.26 -13.12 8.28
N ASN A 344 5.64 -11.86 8.17
CA ASN A 344 6.86 -11.47 7.46
C ASN A 344 8.11 -11.59 8.36
N ASP A 345 7.95 -11.53 9.69
CA ASP A 345 8.99 -11.74 10.68
C ASP A 345 9.20 -13.25 10.98
N PRO A 346 10.42 -13.77 10.81
CA PRO A 346 10.79 -15.11 11.28
C PRO A 346 10.41 -15.45 12.71
N LYS A 347 10.41 -14.48 13.62
CA LYS A 347 10.11 -14.72 15.05
C LYS A 347 8.63 -15.02 15.25
N GLY A 348 7.73 -14.29 14.59
CA GLY A 348 6.28 -14.58 14.63
C GLY A 348 5.99 -15.98 14.07
N ASN A 349 6.62 -16.31 12.95
CA ASN A 349 6.59 -17.63 12.34
C ASN A 349 7.07 -18.74 13.30
N ALA A 350 8.18 -18.53 14.02
CA ALA A 350 8.71 -19.48 15.00
C ALA A 350 7.76 -19.70 16.20
N LEU A 351 7.09 -18.64 16.68
CA LEU A 351 6.09 -18.74 17.74
C LEU A 351 4.91 -19.62 17.31
N CYS A 352 4.39 -19.44 16.10
CA CYS A 352 3.33 -20.29 15.55
C CYS A 352 3.75 -21.77 15.50
N ARG A 353 4.98 -22.09 15.05
CA ARG A 353 5.44 -23.49 15.01
C ARG A 353 5.63 -24.11 16.37
N LYS A 354 6.13 -23.33 17.33
CA LYS A 354 6.31 -23.79 18.70
C LYS A 354 4.98 -24.22 19.31
N GLU A 355 3.91 -23.49 19.01
CA GLU A 355 2.59 -23.78 19.55
C GLU A 355 1.80 -24.83 18.74
N TRP A 356 2.04 -24.93 17.43
CA TRP A 356 1.43 -25.91 16.52
C TRP A 356 2.48 -26.49 15.55
N ALA A 357 2.99 -27.69 15.85
CA ALA A 357 4.02 -28.33 15.04
C ALA A 357 3.59 -28.58 13.57
N ASP A 358 2.30 -28.87 13.36
CA ASP A 358 1.71 -29.24 12.06
C ASP A 358 1.11 -28.05 11.30
N THR A 359 1.22 -26.82 11.83
CA THR A 359 0.73 -25.62 11.14
C THR A 359 1.57 -25.32 9.90
N THR A 360 0.93 -24.83 8.84
CA THR A 360 1.65 -24.30 7.69
C THR A 360 2.07 -22.87 8.00
N VAL A 361 3.38 -22.61 7.99
CA VAL A 361 3.92 -21.28 8.20
C VAL A 361 4.23 -20.66 6.85
N VAL A 362 3.60 -19.52 6.57
CA VAL A 362 3.74 -18.81 5.31
C VAL A 362 4.47 -17.50 5.58
N ARG A 363 5.72 -17.44 5.11
CA ARG A 363 6.51 -16.21 5.19
C ARG A 363 6.18 -15.31 4.01
N VAL A 364 5.72 -14.10 4.32
CA VAL A 364 5.33 -13.09 3.34
C VAL A 364 6.47 -12.08 3.16
N GLY A 365 6.72 -11.63 1.94
CA GLY A 365 7.59 -10.48 1.69
C GLY A 365 9.09 -10.77 1.73
N ARG A 366 9.88 -9.69 1.66
CA ARG A 366 11.31 -9.70 1.99
C ARG A 366 11.44 -9.46 3.49
N SER A 367 12.20 -10.30 4.18
CA SER A 367 12.42 -10.24 5.63
C SER A 367 12.74 -8.85 6.17
N HIS A 368 12.24 -8.51 7.37
CA HIS A 368 12.75 -7.44 8.26
C HIS A 368 14.25 -7.55 8.59
N ALA A 369 14.88 -8.69 8.29
CA ALA A 369 16.26 -8.98 8.64
C ALA A 369 17.27 -8.32 7.69
N SER A 370 17.35 -6.98 7.69
CA SER A 370 18.63 -6.30 7.47
C SER A 370 19.47 -6.24 8.76
N ASN A 371 18.86 -6.51 9.93
CA ASN A 371 19.58 -6.79 11.16
C ASN A 371 19.78 -8.29 11.34
N PRO A 372 21.04 -8.77 11.52
CA PRO A 372 21.29 -10.15 11.96
C PRO A 372 20.68 -10.31 13.35
N THR A 373 19.49 -10.90 13.39
CA THR A 373 18.79 -11.26 14.63
C THR A 373 19.67 -12.25 15.38
N THR A 374 19.74 -12.23 16.72
CA THR A 374 20.35 -13.32 17.49
C THR A 374 19.29 -14.24 18.12
N MET A 375 19.57 -15.55 18.20
CA MET A 375 18.83 -16.52 19.01
C MET A 375 19.69 -16.98 20.21
N LYS A 376 19.05 -17.21 21.35
CA LYS A 376 19.67 -17.84 22.52
C LYS A 376 19.67 -19.36 22.36
N GLU A 377 20.85 -19.93 22.31
CA GLU A 377 21.06 -21.38 22.32
C GLU A 377 20.78 -21.98 23.71
N PRO A 378 20.59 -23.30 23.83
CA PRO A 378 20.42 -23.99 25.12
C PRO A 378 21.55 -23.75 26.12
N ASP A 379 22.75 -23.41 25.63
CA ASP A 379 23.91 -23.04 26.47
C ASP A 379 23.91 -21.56 26.90
N GLY A 380 22.85 -20.82 26.57
CA GLY A 380 22.65 -19.42 26.92
C GLY A 380 23.35 -18.41 26.01
N LYS A 381 24.12 -18.85 24.99
CA LYS A 381 24.81 -17.94 24.07
C LYS A 381 23.88 -17.41 23.00
N GLU A 382 24.08 -16.14 22.66
CA GLU A 382 23.40 -15.50 21.54
C GLU A 382 24.22 -15.67 20.26
N ARG A 383 23.62 -16.20 19.20
CA ARG A 383 24.22 -16.24 17.86
C ARG A 383 23.26 -15.72 16.80
N PRO A 384 23.75 -15.17 15.67
CA PRO A 384 22.88 -14.73 14.59
C PRO A 384 21.98 -15.87 14.07
N VAL A 385 20.69 -15.57 13.89
CA VAL A 385 19.71 -16.34 13.14
C VAL A 385 20.12 -16.24 11.68
N THR A 386 20.58 -17.36 11.17
CA THR A 386 20.97 -17.56 9.78
C THR A 386 19.76 -17.96 8.95
N LEU A 387 19.88 -17.81 7.63
CA LEU A 387 18.90 -18.39 6.69
C LEU A 387 18.76 -19.92 6.84
N GLN A 388 19.79 -20.59 7.37
CA GLN A 388 19.77 -22.04 7.65
C GLN A 388 18.99 -22.38 8.92
N ASP A 389 18.90 -21.48 9.91
CA ASP A 389 17.99 -21.64 11.07
C ASP A 389 16.51 -21.51 10.68
N LEU A 390 16.25 -20.92 9.52
CA LEU A 390 14.93 -20.68 8.94
C LEU A 390 14.72 -21.48 7.65
N SER A 391 15.53 -22.52 7.45
CA SER A 391 15.72 -23.20 6.16
C SER A 391 14.40 -23.62 5.48
N PRO A 392 14.30 -23.52 4.14
CA PRO A 392 13.25 -24.15 3.34
C PRO A 392 13.19 -25.68 3.44
N GLU A 393 14.13 -26.33 4.14
CA GLU A 393 14.13 -27.77 4.41
C GLU A 393 13.22 -28.20 5.57
N LEU A 394 12.61 -27.26 6.30
CA LEU A 394 11.55 -27.62 7.23
C LEU A 394 10.25 -27.80 6.44
N PRO A 395 9.62 -29.00 6.44
CA PRO A 395 8.60 -29.40 5.45
C PRO A 395 7.37 -28.46 5.35
N ASN A 396 7.14 -27.65 6.39
CA ASN A 396 5.96 -26.81 6.56
C ASN A 396 6.22 -25.28 6.52
N VAL A 397 7.44 -24.81 6.20
CA VAL A 397 7.66 -23.38 5.89
C VAL A 397 7.50 -23.17 4.40
N LYS A 398 6.64 -22.23 4.03
CA LYS A 398 6.38 -21.85 2.64
C LYS A 398 6.64 -20.36 2.47
N TRP A 399 7.14 -19.99 1.31
CA TRP A 399 7.51 -18.62 0.99
C TRP A 399 6.58 -18.05 -0.06
N ILE A 400 6.10 -16.83 0.17
CA ILE A 400 5.45 -16.01 -0.85
C ILE A 400 6.09 -14.63 -0.85
N HIS A 401 6.47 -14.13 -2.03
CA HIS A 401 7.25 -12.89 -2.15
C HIS A 401 6.43 -11.62 -1.91
N ASP A 402 5.14 -11.71 -2.20
CA ASP A 402 4.08 -10.72 -2.08
C ASP A 402 2.80 -11.50 -2.50
N PHE A 403 1.63 -10.98 -2.21
CA PHE A 403 0.43 -11.35 -2.96
C PHE A 403 0.43 -10.77 -4.42
N ARG A 404 1.42 -9.92 -4.79
CA ARG A 404 1.68 -9.34 -6.15
C ARG A 404 2.49 -10.20 -7.11
N MET A 405 2.25 -9.95 -8.40
CA MET A 405 2.99 -10.49 -9.56
C MET A 405 4.28 -9.74 -9.91
N ASN A 406 5.25 -10.46 -10.47
CA ASN A 406 6.38 -9.93 -11.24
C ASN A 406 5.89 -9.11 -12.45
N GLN A 407 6.39 -7.88 -12.61
CA GLN A 407 6.26 -7.13 -13.86
C GLN A 407 7.35 -7.53 -14.88
N THR A 408 7.46 -8.80 -15.25
CA THR A 408 8.28 -9.19 -16.42
C THR A 408 7.98 -10.63 -16.82
N THR A 409 7.06 -10.81 -17.78
CA THR A 409 7.29 -11.53 -19.05
C THR A 409 5.99 -11.50 -19.86
N SER A 410 6.00 -10.73 -20.94
CA SER A 410 5.02 -10.87 -22.02
C SER A 410 5.23 -12.24 -22.68
N THR A 411 4.37 -13.20 -22.33
CA THR A 411 4.14 -14.38 -23.16
C THR A 411 2.64 -14.48 -23.38
N LYS A 412 2.23 -14.34 -24.65
CA LYS A 412 0.87 -14.59 -25.10
C LYS A 412 0.49 -16.01 -24.70
N VAL A 413 -0.56 -16.14 -23.90
CA VAL A 413 -1.25 -17.41 -23.69
C VAL A 413 -2.62 -17.26 -24.33
N ASP A 414 -2.88 -18.08 -25.35
CA ASP A 414 -4.20 -18.22 -25.96
C ASP A 414 -5.14 -18.85 -24.92
N ILE A 415 -6.18 -18.11 -24.54
CA ILE A 415 -7.24 -18.61 -23.65
C ILE A 415 -8.36 -19.13 -24.55
N ALA A 416 -8.60 -20.45 -24.49
CA ALA A 416 -9.77 -21.05 -25.09
C ALA A 416 -11.04 -20.57 -24.36
N PRO A 417 -12.13 -20.22 -25.08
CA PRO A 417 -13.40 -19.89 -24.46
C PRO A 417 -14.09 -21.19 -24.09
N ASN A 418 -14.50 -21.34 -22.82
CA ASN A 418 -15.73 -22.02 -22.37
C ASN A 418 -15.62 -22.37 -20.89
N LEU A 419 -16.26 -21.58 -20.03
CA LEU A 419 -16.75 -21.99 -18.71
C LEU A 419 -17.64 -20.89 -18.11
N TYR A 420 -18.63 -20.42 -18.87
CA TYR A 420 -19.75 -19.62 -18.36
C TYR A 420 -20.98 -19.88 -19.23
N ASP A 421 -21.48 -21.11 -19.20
CA ASP A 421 -22.85 -21.43 -19.57
C ASP A 421 -23.43 -22.28 -18.44
N GLY A 422 -24.37 -21.72 -17.68
CA GLY A 422 -25.15 -22.51 -16.72
C GLY A 422 -25.47 -21.86 -15.39
N ILE A 423 -26.01 -20.64 -15.37
CA ILE A 423 -27.00 -20.26 -14.34
C ILE A 423 -28.14 -19.56 -15.06
N GLY A 424 -29.16 -20.35 -15.41
CA GLY A 424 -30.44 -19.86 -15.89
C GLY A 424 -31.21 -19.16 -14.78
N CYS A 425 -31.99 -18.16 -15.19
CA CYS A 425 -33.00 -17.49 -14.39
C CYS A 425 -33.94 -18.49 -13.71
N LEU A 426 -34.16 -18.30 -12.41
CA LEU A 426 -35.44 -18.45 -11.71
C LEU A 426 -35.41 -17.66 -10.40
#